data_AF-A0A519SB11-F1
#
_entry.id   AF-A0A519SB11-F1
#
_cell.length_a   1.000
_cell.length_b   1.000
_cell.length_c   1.000
_cell.angle_alpha   90.00
_cell.angle_beta   90.00
_cell.angle_gamma   90.00
#
_symmetry.space_group_name_H-M   'P 1'
#
loop_
_entity.id
_entity.type
_entity.pdbx_description
1 polymer ?
#
loop_
_entity_poly.entity_id
_entity_poly.type
_entity_poly.pdbx_seq_one_letter_code
_entity_poly.pdbx_strand_id
1 'polypeptide(L)' 'MNAVGYLRLSTRDQSKSLEYQENIIRNYCNNNHLKILEIFTDNGQSSYKLQY' A
#
# COMPACT_ATOMS: atom_id res chain seq x y z
N MET A 1 4.60 -18.79 5.25
CA MET A 1 3.29 -18.45 4.65
C MET A 1 3.46 -17.19 3.82
N ASN A 2 2.71 -17.01 2.72
CA ASN A 2 2.89 -15.87 1.82
C ASN A 2 1.81 -14.81 2.05
N ALA A 3 2.15 -13.55 1.81
CA ALA A 3 1.24 -12.41 1.94
C ALA A 3 1.35 -11.47 0.74
N VAL A 4 0.25 -10.76 0.47
CA VAL A 4 0.17 -9.67 -0.51
C VAL A 4 -0.33 -8.44 0.24
N GLY A 5 0.35 -7.31 0.08
CA GLY A 5 -0.02 -6.04 0.72
C GLY A 5 -0.90 -5.16 -0.17
N TYR A 6 -1.79 -4.38 0.45
CA TYR A 6 -2.57 -3.34 -0.23
C TYR A 6 -2.55 -2.05 0.59
N LEU A 7 -2.20 -0.96 -0.05
CA LEU A 7 -2.09 0.39 0.51
C LEU A 7 -3.08 1.30 -0.23
N ARG A 8 -3.82 2.14 0.49
CA ARG A 8 -4.75 3.11 -0.12
C ARG A 8 -4.76 4.45 0.59
N LEU A 9 -4.68 5.53 -0.17
CA LEU A 9 -5.00 6.88 0.29
C LEU A 9 -6.47 7.21 -0.04
N SER A 10 -7.25 7.57 0.97
CA SER A 10 -8.66 7.94 0.80
C SER A 10 -8.86 9.38 0.32
N THR A 11 -7.92 10.29 0.62
CA THR A 11 -7.89 11.68 0.16
C THR A 11 -6.45 12.08 -0.15
N ARG A 12 -6.25 13.00 -1.10
CA ARG A 12 -4.92 13.48 -1.54
C ARG A 12 -4.06 14.03 -0.40
N ASP A 13 -4.71 14.61 0.61
CA ASP A 13 -4.09 15.15 1.84
C ASP A 13 -4.20 14.18 3.03
N GLN A 14 -3.49 13.05 2.98
CA GLN A 14 -3.32 12.20 4.17
C GLN A 14 -1.83 12.01 4.45
N SER A 15 -1.34 12.82 5.38
CA SER A 15 0.02 12.87 5.92
C SER A 15 0.46 11.64 6.74
N LYS A 16 -0.23 10.49 6.60
CA LYS A 16 0.42 9.19 6.84
C LYS A 16 0.97 8.73 5.51
N SER A 17 2.24 9.08 5.27
CA SER A 17 2.95 8.73 4.04
C SER A 17 2.72 7.26 3.70
N LEU A 18 2.58 6.96 2.41
CA LEU A 18 2.51 5.57 1.92
C LEU A 18 3.65 4.73 2.49
N GLU A 19 4.82 5.34 2.66
CA GLU A 19 6.00 4.79 3.34
C GLU A 19 5.71 4.34 4.78
N TYR A 20 4.99 5.13 5.58
CA TYR A 20 4.62 4.73 6.94
C TYR A 20 3.70 3.52 6.96
N GLN A 21 2.71 3.49 6.06
CA GLN A 21 1.79 2.35 5.94
C GLN A 21 2.53 1.10 5.45
N GLU A 22 3.44 1.24 4.49
CA GLU A 22 4.28 0.16 4.00
C GLU A 22 5.18 -0.40 5.12
N ASN A 23 5.78 0.47 5.92
CA ASN A 23 6.60 0.07 7.07
C ASN A 23 5.80 -0.74 8.10
N ILE A 24 4.53 -0.37 8.36
CA ILE A 24 3.65 -1.15 9.23
C ILE A 24 3.41 -2.55 8.65
N ILE A 25 3.09 -2.65 7.37
CA ILE A 25 2.84 -3.95 6.70
C ILE A 25 4.10 -4.82 6.75
N ARG A 26 5.27 -4.25 6.45
CA ARG A 26 6.55 -4.96 6.48
C ARG A 26 6.91 -5.46 7.87
N ASN A 27 6.74 -4.62 8.90
CA ASN A 27 6.99 -4.99 10.29
C ASN A 27 6.07 -6.11 10.76
N TYR A 28 4.78 -6.03 10.43
CA TYR A 28 3.82 -7.09 10.75
C TYR A 28 4.22 -8.41 10.08
N CYS A 29 4.56 -8.39 8.79
CA CYS A 29 4.96 -9.60 8.08
C CYS A 29 6.25 -10.20 8.64
N ASN A 30 7.24 -9.37 8.97
CA ASN A 30 8.49 -9.82 9.56
C ASN A 30 8.28 -10.50 10.92
N ASN A 31 7.49 -9.87 11.81
CA ASN A 31 7.17 -10.41 13.13
C ASN A 31 6.37 -11.72 13.09
N ASN A 32 5.68 -11.99 11.98
CA ASN A 32 4.85 -13.18 11.78
C ASN A 32 5.44 -14.18 10.79
N HIS A 33 6.72 -14.02 10.40
CA HIS A 33 7.39 -14.89 9.42
C HIS A 33 6.60 -15.07 8.10
N LEU A 34 5.97 -13.99 7.63
CA LEU A 34 5.25 -13.92 6.37
C LEU A 34 6.17 -13.39 5.27
N LYS A 35 6.21 -14.08 4.13
CA LYS A 35 6.90 -13.59 2.93
C LYS A 35 5.96 -12.70 2.15
N ILE A 36 6.30 -11.41 2.02
CA ILE A 36 5.60 -10.50 1.13
C ILE A 36 6.00 -10.82 -0.31
N LEU A 37 5.01 -11.12 -1.15
CA LEU A 37 5.22 -11.35 -2.58
C LEU A 37 5.17 -10.04 -3.36
N GLU A 38 4.20 -9.18 -3.03
CA GLU A 38 3.98 -7.90 -3.69
C GLU A 38 3.19 -6.95 -2.78
N ILE A 39 3.32 -5.64 -3.00
CA ILE A 39 2.52 -4.59 -2.34
C ILE A 39 1.93 -3.70 -3.42
N PHE A 40 0.60 -3.59 -3.44
CA PHE A 40 -0.14 -2.73 -4.34
C PHE A 40 -0.49 -1.40 -3.65
N THR A 41 -0.43 -0.31 -4.40
CA THR A 41 -0.68 1.04 -3.89
C THR A 41 -1.72 1.76 -4.73
N ASP A 42 -2.79 2.20 -4.08
CA ASP A 42 -3.81 3.10 -4.61
C ASP A 42 -3.61 4.49 -4.00
N ASN A 43 -3.11 5.43 -4.80
CA ASN A 43 -2.81 6.80 -4.38
C ASN A 43 -4.05 7.73 -4.44
N GLY A 44 -5.25 7.18 -4.59
CA GLY A 44 -6.48 7.97 -4.71
C GLY A 44 -6.60 8.72 -6.04
N GLN A 45 -5.71 8.45 -7.01
CA GLN A 45 -5.93 8.89 -8.38
C GLN A 45 -6.93 7.94 -9.05
N SER A 46 -8.10 8.48 -9.37
CA SER A 46 -9.08 7.77 -10.20
C SER A 46 -8.42 7.32 -11.51
N SER A 47 -8.67 6.07 -11.91
CA SER A 47 -8.26 5.50 -13.20
C SER A 47 -8.92 6.14 -14.42
N TYR A 48 -9.57 7.31 -14.27
CA TYR A 48 -10.16 8.08 -15.35
C TYR A 48 -9.05 8.61 -16.28
N LYS A 49 -8.59 7.75 -17.20
CA LYS A 49 -7.79 8.15 -18.35
C LYS A 49 -8.71 8.90 -19.32
N LEU A 50 -8.69 10.23 -19.28
CA LEU A 50 -9.05 11.05 -20.45
C LEU A 50 -8.04 10.70 -21.55
N GLN A 51 -8.46 9.90 -22.54
CA GLN A 51 -7.79 9.83 -23.83
C GLN A 51 -8.32 11.00 -24.65
N TYR A 52 -7.43 11.93 -25.04
CA TYR A 52 -7.68 12.95 -26.07
C TYR A 52 -7.39 12.36 -27.44
#